data_AF-A0ABD6I7R0-F1
#
_entry.id   AF-A0ABD6I7R0-F1
#
_cell.length_a   1.000
_cell.length_b   1.000
_cell.length_c   1.000
_cell.angle_alpha   90.00
_cell.angle_beta   90.00
_cell.angle_gamma   90.00
#
_symmetry.space_group_name_H-M   'P 1'
#
loop_
_entity.id
_entity.type
_entity.pdbx_description
1 polymer ?
#
loop_
_entity_poly.entity_id
_entity_poly.type
_entity_poly.pdbx_seq_one_letter_code
_entity_poly.pdbx_strand_id
1 'polypeptide(L)'
;MLDQKHDLCFHTEMYSDNINDCWSWRYSEQENNLIYKKEMDKIKYLTDKFRKSLADENKIFVVKSNGNNLDDIALALSKEFKKHGNSKILYVKSDADSSKVGEITKVTDNFFTAVIDRFADYSRANEYSREGWQAIINNAVAVM
;
A
#
# COMPACT_ATOMS: atom_id res chain seq x y z
N MET A 1 -7.02 4.45 -10.72
CA MET A 1 -5.73 4.71 -11.40
C MET A 1 -5.46 3.53 -12.32
N LEU A 2 -5.44 3.74 -13.63
CA LEU A 2 -5.27 2.68 -14.64
C LEU A 2 -3.77 2.42 -14.84
N ASP A 3 -3.30 1.19 -14.61
CA ASP A 3 -1.95 0.79 -15.06
C ASP A 3 -2.01 0.63 -16.58
N GLN A 4 -1.75 1.71 -17.33
CA GLN A 4 -1.87 1.73 -18.79
C GLN A 4 -0.96 0.72 -19.50
N LYS A 5 0.16 0.35 -18.87
CA LYS A 5 1.09 -0.63 -19.44
C LYS A 5 0.49 -2.05 -19.45
N HIS A 6 -0.50 -2.31 -18.59
CA HIS A 6 -1.10 -3.65 -18.43
C HIS A 6 -2.64 -3.62 -18.40
N ASP A 7 -3.25 -2.47 -18.74
CA ASP A 7 -4.68 -2.20 -18.75
C ASP A 7 -5.44 -2.65 -17.49
N LEU A 8 -4.90 -2.29 -16.32
CA LEU A 8 -5.41 -2.77 -15.03
C LEU A 8 -6.13 -1.68 -14.25
N CYS A 9 -7.42 -1.91 -13.97
CA CYS A 9 -8.27 -1.05 -13.14
C CYS A 9 -8.67 -1.76 -11.83
N PHE A 10 -8.64 -1.02 -10.71
CA PHE A 10 -8.79 -1.53 -9.34
C PHE A 10 -10.24 -1.49 -8.85
N HIS A 11 -11.14 -2.13 -9.60
CA HIS A 11 -12.51 -2.41 -9.17
C HIS A 11 -12.80 -3.89 -9.39
N THR A 12 -13.47 -4.50 -8.40
CA THR A 12 -14.03 -5.84 -8.58
C THR A 12 -15.32 -5.74 -9.35
N GLU A 13 -15.61 -6.73 -10.19
CA GLU A 13 -16.92 -6.88 -10.82
C GLU A 13 -17.78 -7.97 -10.14
N MET A 14 -17.26 -8.60 -9.08
CA MET A 14 -17.98 -9.61 -8.29
C MET A 14 -18.95 -8.96 -7.31
N TYR A 15 -20.18 -8.72 -7.74
CA TYR A 15 -21.23 -8.09 -6.92
C TYR A 15 -22.37 -9.07 -6.58
N SER A 16 -22.92 -8.91 -5.38
CA SER A 16 -24.21 -9.47 -4.98
C SER A 16 -25.20 -8.34 -4.77
N ASP A 17 -26.47 -8.60 -5.08
CA ASP A 17 -27.58 -7.70 -4.83
C ASP A 17 -28.42 -8.25 -3.67
N ASN A 18 -28.92 -7.36 -2.82
CA ASN A 18 -29.88 -7.70 -1.78
C ASN A 18 -31.29 -7.56 -2.36
N ILE A 19 -32.00 -8.68 -2.49
CA ILE A 19 -33.37 -8.75 -2.99
C ILE A 19 -34.21 -9.39 -1.90
N ASN A 20 -35.11 -8.62 -1.29
CA ASN A 20 -36.01 -9.08 -0.22
C ASN A 20 -35.27 -9.77 0.93
N ASP A 21 -34.23 -9.12 1.48
CA ASP A 21 -33.36 -9.64 2.55
C ASP A 21 -32.55 -10.90 2.19
N CYS A 22 -32.57 -11.31 0.92
CA CYS A 22 -31.73 -12.39 0.40
C CYS A 22 -30.60 -11.81 -0.47
N TRP A 23 -29.36 -12.24 -0.22
CA TRP A 23 -28.23 -11.91 -1.09
C TRP A 23 -28.15 -12.90 -2.24
N SER A 24 -28.23 -12.40 -3.47
CA SER A 24 -28.04 -13.19 -4.69
C SER A 24 -26.95 -12.60 -5.56
N TRP A 25 -26.21 -13.45 -6.26
CA TRP A 25 -25.25 -12.98 -7.27
C TRP A 25 -25.94 -12.12 -8.32
N ARG A 26 -25.29 -11.02 -8.70
CA ARG A 26 -25.82 -10.10 -9.71
C ARG A 26 -25.90 -10.75 -11.10
N TYR A 27 -24.95 -11.61 -11.42
CA TYR A 27 -24.84 -12.25 -12.73
C TYR A 27 -25.11 -13.76 -12.65
N SER A 28 -25.32 -14.39 -13.80
CA SER A 28 -25.43 -15.85 -13.88
C SER A 28 -24.13 -16.53 -13.44
N GLU A 29 -24.19 -17.81 -13.08
CA GLU A 29 -23.00 -18.59 -12.69
C GLU A 29 -21.91 -18.57 -13.78
N GLN A 30 -22.29 -18.68 -15.04
CA GLN A 30 -21.35 -18.64 -16.17
C GLN A 30 -20.65 -17.28 -16.26
N GLU A 31 -21.38 -16.19 -16.10
CA GLU A 31 -20.83 -14.83 -16.10
C GLU A 31 -19.95 -14.58 -14.87
N ASN A 32 -20.37 -15.01 -13.68
CA ASN A 32 -19.57 -14.92 -12.46
C ASN A 32 -18.26 -15.70 -12.58
N ASN A 33 -18.26 -16.86 -13.21
CA ASN A 33 -17.04 -17.63 -13.45
C ASN A 33 -16.06 -16.87 -14.36
N LEU A 34 -16.56 -16.18 -15.38
CA LEU A 34 -15.73 -15.33 -16.24
C LEU A 34 -15.18 -14.12 -15.49
N ILE A 35 -16.01 -13.46 -14.68
CA ILE A 35 -15.59 -12.34 -13.82
C ILE A 35 -14.55 -12.81 -12.82
N TYR A 36 -14.80 -13.90 -12.09
CA TYR A 36 -13.89 -14.50 -11.12
C TYR A 36 -12.52 -14.78 -11.75
N LYS A 37 -12.49 -15.39 -12.95
CA LYS A 37 -11.23 -15.65 -13.64
C LYS A 37 -10.45 -14.36 -13.90
N LYS A 38 -11.12 -13.31 -14.39
CA LYS A 38 -10.48 -11.99 -14.59
C LYS A 38 -9.95 -11.42 -13.28
N GLU A 39 -10.74 -11.45 -12.21
CA GLU A 39 -10.31 -10.95 -10.88
C GLU A 39 -9.10 -11.74 -10.35
N MET A 40 -9.08 -13.06 -10.52
CA MET A 40 -7.95 -13.90 -10.13
C MET A 40 -6.69 -13.61 -10.94
N ASP A 41 -6.83 -13.33 -12.23
CA ASP A 41 -5.71 -12.91 -13.08
C ASP A 41 -5.14 -11.55 -12.61
N LYS A 42 -6.00 -10.59 -12.21
CA LYS A 42 -5.58 -9.32 -11.58
C LYS A 42 -4.79 -9.58 -10.29
N ILE A 43 -5.31 -10.43 -9.38
CA ILE A 43 -4.66 -10.77 -8.11
C ILE A 43 -3.30 -11.43 -8.35
N LYS A 44 -3.23 -12.39 -9.28
CA LYS A 44 -1.99 -13.06 -9.66
C LYS A 44 -0.95 -12.07 -10.16
N TYR A 45 -1.35 -11.17 -11.06
CA TYR A 45 -0.47 -10.12 -11.56
C TYR A 45 0.08 -9.24 -10.43
N LEU A 46 -0.77 -8.76 -9.52
CA LEU A 46 -0.34 -7.91 -8.41
C LEU A 46 0.63 -8.64 -7.49
N THR A 47 0.37 -9.91 -7.22
CA THR A 47 1.25 -10.76 -6.41
C THR A 47 2.61 -10.93 -7.09
N ASP A 48 2.63 -11.21 -8.39
CA ASP A 48 3.86 -11.38 -9.16
C ASP A 48 4.64 -10.06 -9.27
N LYS A 49 3.96 -8.94 -9.49
CA LYS A 49 4.56 -7.59 -9.52
C LYS A 49 5.19 -7.27 -8.16
N PHE A 50 4.45 -7.51 -7.07
CA PHE A 50 4.94 -7.31 -5.71
C PHE A 50 6.19 -8.14 -5.45
N ARG A 51 6.15 -9.46 -5.69
CA ARG A 51 7.30 -10.36 -5.50
C ARG A 51 8.52 -9.93 -6.32
N LYS A 52 8.33 -9.58 -7.59
CA LYS A 52 9.42 -9.07 -8.45
C LYS A 52 10.01 -7.77 -7.90
N SER A 53 9.17 -6.88 -7.38
CA SER A 53 9.62 -5.61 -6.80
C SER A 53 10.33 -5.74 -5.45
N LEU A 54 10.17 -6.86 -4.72
CA LEU A 54 10.91 -7.11 -3.48
C LEU A 54 12.42 -7.25 -3.73
N ALA A 55 12.79 -7.76 -4.90
CA ALA A 55 14.18 -7.94 -5.33
C ALA A 55 14.86 -6.63 -5.78
N ASP A 56 14.08 -5.57 -6.04
CA ASP A 56 14.59 -4.29 -6.54
C ASP A 56 14.99 -3.38 -5.38
N GLU A 57 16.30 -3.14 -5.22
CA GLU A 57 16.87 -2.31 -4.15
C GLU A 57 16.53 -0.81 -4.28
N ASN A 58 16.03 -0.39 -5.46
CA ASN A 58 15.56 0.97 -5.71
C ASN A 58 14.08 1.16 -5.33
N LYS A 59 13.41 0.11 -4.83
CA LYS A 59 12.02 0.19 -4.37
C LYS A 59 11.94 0.49 -2.88
N ILE A 60 11.11 1.48 -2.57
CA ILE A 60 10.70 1.82 -1.22
C ILE A 60 9.24 1.43 -1.05
N PHE A 61 8.97 0.55 -0.09
CA PHE A 61 7.63 0.14 0.31
C PHE A 61 7.20 0.94 1.53
N VAL A 62 6.10 1.69 1.38
CA VAL A 62 5.57 2.52 2.45
C VAL A 62 4.55 1.72 3.27
N VAL A 63 4.79 1.64 4.57
CA VAL A 63 3.85 1.09 5.55
C VAL A 63 3.28 2.28 6.33
N LYS A 64 1.95 2.31 6.53
CA LYS A 64 1.30 3.30 7.38
C LYS A 64 0.07 2.72 8.07
N SER A 65 -0.26 3.29 9.23
CA SER A 65 -1.50 3.00 9.95
C SER A 65 -1.95 4.29 10.65
N ASN A 66 -3.24 4.59 10.63
CA ASN A 66 -3.76 5.75 11.35
C ASN A 66 -3.61 5.63 12.88
N GLY A 67 -3.44 4.41 13.41
CA GLY A 67 -3.24 4.14 14.84
C GLY A 67 -1.79 4.00 15.30
N ASN A 68 -0.79 4.21 14.41
CA ASN A 68 0.65 4.06 14.73
C ASN A 68 1.05 2.78 15.49
N ASN A 69 0.37 1.65 15.25
CA ASN A 69 0.48 0.44 16.05
C ASN A 69 1.12 -0.73 15.28
N LEU A 70 1.96 -0.44 14.28
CA LEU A 70 2.56 -1.43 13.40
C LEU A 70 4.07 -1.61 13.62
N ASP A 71 4.64 -1.13 14.73
CA ASP A 71 6.08 -1.22 15.01
C ASP A 71 6.66 -2.62 14.82
N ASP A 72 6.12 -3.60 15.55
CA ASP A 72 6.58 -4.99 15.48
C ASP A 72 6.33 -5.61 14.10
N ILE A 73 5.21 -5.25 13.46
CA ILE A 73 4.82 -5.74 12.14
C ILE A 73 5.77 -5.19 11.07
N ALA A 74 6.07 -3.90 11.09
CA ALA A 74 6.98 -3.26 10.14
C ALA A 74 8.40 -3.81 10.29
N LEU A 75 8.84 -4.04 11.53
CA LEU A 75 10.12 -4.70 11.79
C LEU A 75 10.12 -6.14 11.26
N ALA A 76 9.08 -6.93 11.52
CA ALA A 76 8.95 -8.29 11.01
C ALA A 76 8.93 -8.33 9.48
N LEU A 77 8.20 -7.41 8.83
CA LEU A 77 8.18 -7.26 7.38
C LEU A 77 9.56 -6.95 6.82
N SER A 78 10.35 -6.07 7.47
CA SER A 78 11.70 -5.76 6.99
C SER A 78 12.64 -6.96 7.02
N LYS A 79 12.49 -7.84 8.02
CA LYS A 79 13.24 -9.10 8.09
C LYS A 79 12.80 -10.07 7.01
N GLU A 80 11.50 -10.13 6.72
CA GLU A 80 10.97 -10.99 5.67
C GLU A 80 11.41 -10.50 4.27
N PHE A 81 11.32 -9.20 3.99
CA PHE A 81 11.70 -8.62 2.70
C PHE A 81 13.16 -8.91 2.35
N LYS A 82 14.04 -8.88 3.36
CA LYS A 82 15.46 -9.25 3.24
C LYS A 82 15.71 -10.66 2.70
N LYS A 83 14.76 -11.59 2.85
CA LYS A 83 14.85 -12.94 2.29
C LYS A 83 14.64 -12.98 0.78
N HIS A 84 14.02 -11.94 0.22
CA HIS A 84 13.63 -11.86 -1.20
C HIS A 84 14.42 -10.79 -1.98
N GLY A 85 15.17 -9.93 -1.28
CA GLY A 85 15.99 -8.88 -1.87
C GLY A 85 16.32 -7.77 -0.87
N ASN A 86 16.91 -6.68 -1.36
CA ASN A 86 17.30 -5.55 -0.51
C ASN A 86 16.39 -4.32 -0.70
N SER A 87 15.12 -4.54 -1.05
CA SER A 87 14.13 -3.47 -1.05
C SER A 87 13.95 -2.86 0.34
N LYS A 88 13.59 -1.57 0.36
CA LYS A 88 13.54 -0.78 1.60
C LYS A 88 12.10 -0.64 2.07
N ILE A 89 11.91 -0.70 3.39
CA ILE A 89 10.63 -0.37 4.03
C ILE A 89 10.74 0.99 4.70
N LEU A 90 9.75 1.85 4.44
CA LEU A 90 9.56 3.12 5.12
C LEU A 90 8.25 3.08 5.92
N TYR A 91 8.34 3.02 7.24
CA TYR A 91 7.18 3.07 8.12
C TYR A 91 6.89 4.53 8.53
N VAL A 92 5.77 5.06 8.04
CA VAL A 92 5.33 6.43 8.33
C VAL A 92 4.32 6.44 9.46
N LYS A 93 4.58 7.26 10.48
CA LYS A 93 3.70 7.47 11.65
C LYS A 93 3.12 8.88 11.63
N SER A 94 1.86 9.03 11.98
CA SER A 94 1.24 10.36 12.11
C SER A 94 1.40 10.92 13.52
N ASP A 95 1.99 12.09 13.66
CA ASP A 95 2.14 12.81 14.93
C ASP A 95 2.04 14.31 14.65
N ALA A 96 0.87 14.89 14.98
CA ALA A 96 0.51 16.26 14.63
C ALA A 96 1.36 17.30 15.37
N ASP A 97 1.89 16.94 16.54
CA ASP A 97 2.66 17.84 17.41
C ASP A 97 4.17 17.66 17.20
N SER A 98 4.58 16.78 16.28
CA SER A 98 5.97 16.49 16.05
C SER A 98 6.69 17.64 15.35
N SER A 99 7.79 18.12 15.94
CA SER A 99 8.72 19.02 15.24
C SER A 99 9.56 18.29 14.17
N LYS A 100 9.35 16.98 13.99
CA LYS A 100 10.14 16.08 13.14
C LYS A 100 9.43 15.65 11.86
N VAL A 101 8.37 16.36 11.45
CA VAL A 101 7.65 16.05 10.21
C VAL A 101 8.62 16.00 9.04
N GLY A 102 8.60 14.89 8.30
CA GLY A 102 9.51 14.65 7.17
C GLY A 102 10.86 14.02 7.54
N GLU A 103 11.24 13.95 8.81
CA GLU A 103 12.50 13.33 9.25
C GLU A 103 12.48 11.83 8.94
N ILE A 104 13.56 11.33 8.32
CA ILE A 104 13.76 9.90 8.07
C ILE A 104 14.79 9.38 9.09
N THR A 105 14.40 8.38 9.88
CA THR A 105 15.31 7.68 10.79
C THR A 105 15.62 6.30 10.24
N LYS A 106 16.92 6.00 10.08
CA LYS A 106 17.38 4.66 9.72
C LYS A 106 17.35 3.75 10.96
N VAL A 107 16.56 2.68 10.90
CA VAL A 107 16.52 1.64 11.96
C VAL A 107 17.46 0.48 11.62
N THR A 108 17.43 0.04 10.36
CA THR A 108 18.40 -0.91 9.79
C THR A 108 18.68 -0.53 8.32
N ASP A 109 19.55 -1.26 7.61
CA ASP A 109 19.86 -0.99 6.20
C ASP A 109 18.66 -1.01 5.25
N ASN A 110 17.60 -1.75 5.58
CA ASN A 110 16.40 -1.86 4.76
C ASN A 110 15.12 -1.43 5.50
N PHE A 111 15.26 -0.82 6.69
CA PHE A 111 14.11 -0.38 7.49
C PHE A 111 14.32 1.03 8.02
N PHE A 112 13.39 1.90 7.66
CA PHE A 112 13.38 3.31 7.96
C PHE A 112 12.03 3.70 8.56
N THR A 113 12.03 4.71 9.42
CA THR A 113 10.80 5.32 9.94
C THR A 113 10.74 6.78 9.56
N ALA A 114 9.53 7.30 9.40
CA ALA A 114 9.30 8.73 9.22
C ALA A 114 8.07 9.21 9.98
N VAL A 115 8.03 10.51 10.23
CA VAL A 115 6.90 11.18 10.87
C VAL A 115 6.19 12.09 9.87
N ILE A 116 4.87 12.06 9.86
CA ILE A 116 4.00 12.99 9.15
C ILE A 116 3.09 13.68 10.16
N ASP A 117 2.66 14.91 9.89
CA ASP A 117 1.69 15.63 10.72
C ASP A 117 0.34 14.90 10.76
N ARG A 118 -0.17 14.45 9.61
CA ARG A 118 -1.45 13.72 9.54
C ARG A 118 -1.58 12.88 8.28
N PHE A 119 -2.38 11.83 8.38
CA PHE A 119 -2.94 11.16 7.21
C PHE A 119 -4.27 11.80 6.79
N ALA A 120 -4.67 11.58 5.54
CA ALA A 120 -6.02 11.92 5.11
C ALA A 120 -7.04 10.98 5.75
N ASP A 121 -8.21 11.52 6.10
CA ASP A 121 -9.38 10.71 6.43
C ASP A 121 -9.85 9.92 5.21
N TYR A 122 -10.40 8.73 5.45
CA TYR A 122 -10.91 7.86 4.37
C TYR A 122 -11.98 8.55 3.52
N SER A 123 -12.84 9.36 4.14
CA SER A 123 -13.88 10.14 3.45
C SER A 123 -13.35 11.35 2.68
N ARG A 124 -12.09 11.76 2.91
CA ARG A 124 -11.48 12.97 2.35
C ARG A 124 -10.05 12.70 1.88
N ALA A 125 -9.87 11.65 1.10
CA ALA A 125 -8.56 11.21 0.62
C ALA A 125 -7.78 12.31 -0.15
N ASN A 126 -8.48 13.29 -0.72
CA ASN A 126 -7.89 14.46 -1.38
C ASN A 126 -7.28 15.49 -0.42
N GLU A 127 -7.64 15.47 0.86
CA GLU A 127 -7.13 16.39 1.90
C GLU A 127 -5.90 15.83 2.61
N TYR A 128 -5.02 15.10 1.92
CA TYR A 128 -3.77 14.59 2.51
C TYR A 128 -2.79 15.74 2.83
N SER A 129 -1.89 15.52 3.81
CA SER A 129 -0.80 16.46 4.08
C SER A 129 0.18 16.47 2.92
N ARG A 130 0.03 17.43 2.00
CA ARG A 130 0.86 17.54 0.81
C ARG A 130 2.30 17.87 1.18
N GLU A 131 2.47 18.83 2.07
CA GLU A 131 3.76 19.32 2.54
C GLU A 131 4.49 18.22 3.33
N GLY A 132 3.78 17.50 4.21
CA GLY A 132 4.34 16.40 4.98
C GLY A 132 4.83 15.25 4.08
N TRP A 133 4.02 14.83 3.11
CA TRP A 133 4.45 13.80 2.14
C TRP A 133 5.59 14.27 1.25
N GLN A 134 5.58 15.53 0.79
CA GLN A 134 6.66 16.06 -0.04
C GLN A 134 7.99 16.10 0.73
N ALA A 135 7.96 16.48 2.02
CA ALA A 135 9.14 16.45 2.87
C ALA A 135 9.69 15.03 3.04
N ILE A 136 8.83 14.04 3.30
CA ILE A 136 9.21 12.62 3.39
C ILE A 136 9.84 12.16 2.08
N ILE A 137 9.22 12.45 0.93
CA ILE A 137 9.73 12.02 -0.38
C ILE A 137 11.12 12.62 -0.65
N ASN A 138 11.27 13.93 -0.44
CA ASN A 138 12.54 14.61 -0.68
C ASN A 138 13.66 14.04 0.19
N ASN A 139 13.38 13.80 1.47
CA ASN A 139 14.37 13.26 2.40
C ASN A 139 14.65 11.78 2.13
N ALA A 140 13.65 10.98 1.75
CA ALA A 140 13.84 9.58 1.40
C ALA A 140 14.77 9.44 0.19
N VAL A 141 14.56 10.23 -0.88
CA VAL A 141 15.43 10.22 -2.08
C VAL A 141 16.88 10.58 -1.75
N ALA A 142 17.11 11.39 -0.72
CA ALA A 142 18.45 11.80 -0.33
C ALA A 142 19.20 10.75 0.51
N VAL A 143 18.49 9.85 1.21
CA VAL A 143 19.09 8.97 2.23
C VAL A 143 18.86 7.47 2.00
N MET A 144 18.06 7.10 1.01
CA MET A 144 17.66 5.72 0.69
C MET A 144 17.91 5.40 -0.77
#